data_AF-A0A2W4SMJ1-F1
#
_entry.id   AF-A0A2W4SMJ1-F1
#
_cell.length_a   1.000
_cell.length_b   1.000
_cell.length_c   1.000
_cell.angle_alpha   90.00
_cell.angle_beta   90.00
_cell.angle_gamma   90.00
#
_symmetry.space_group_name_H-M   'P 1'
#
loop_
_entity.id
_entity.type
_entity.pdbx_description
1 polymer ?
#
loop_
_entity_poly.entity_id
_entity_poly.type
_entity_poly.pdbx_seq_one_letter_code
_entity_poly.pdbx_strand_id
1 'polypeptide(L)'
;MRSDLDHRREVVIAFREECVWARSIRTHFATLYESGERRRQLLAEVANTFFGDLNAILIEYILLQQCKLTDPSSSGKHKENLSTNYILSLDWHPETAARLKDANATMMRFRTKVVDARRKLVAHSDLKTRMSLAALGAFTEEEEASFWTALQRFVHEAHGEAVGGPFEICAAMPDGDAGSLIHSLIEAVDYSDLAEQEDGFLVRRYDKRRYEKA
;
A
#
# COMPACT_ATOMS: atom_id res chain seq x y z
N MET A 1 28.11 24.20 6.41
CA MET A 1 28.61 22.84 6.08
C MET A 1 27.69 21.87 6.79
N ARG A 2 26.85 21.13 6.07
CA ARG A 2 25.93 20.16 6.68
C ARG A 2 26.75 18.97 7.16
N SER A 3 26.51 18.48 8.38
CA SER A 3 27.21 17.28 8.85
C SER A 3 26.63 16.04 8.15
N ASP A 4 27.46 15.03 7.88
CA ASP A 4 27.02 13.78 7.25
C ASP A 4 25.96 13.05 8.12
N LEU A 5 26.03 13.25 9.44
CA LEU A 5 25.06 12.73 10.41
C LEU A 5 23.67 13.36 10.22
N ASP A 6 23.59 14.68 10.03
CA ASP A 6 22.32 15.38 9.78
C ASP A 6 21.70 14.93 8.46
N HIS A 7 22.53 14.74 7.43
CA HIS A 7 22.07 14.24 6.13
C HIS A 7 21.50 12.82 6.23
N ARG A 8 22.23 11.88 6.87
CA ARG A 8 21.77 10.49 7.08
C ARG A 8 20.42 10.44 7.78
N ARG A 9 20.26 11.24 8.85
CA ARG A 9 19.01 11.32 9.61
C ARG A 9 17.83 11.79 8.73
N GLU A 10 18.01 12.84 7.95
CA GLU A 10 16.97 13.36 7.06
C GLU A 10 16.57 12.37 5.98
N VAL A 11 17.56 11.71 5.36
CA VAL A 11 17.32 10.68 4.33
C VAL A 11 16.48 9.53 4.89
N VAL A 12 16.79 9.07 6.12
CA VAL A 12 16.04 7.99 6.77
C VAL A 12 14.61 8.42 7.12
N ILE A 13 14.40 9.68 7.54
CA ILE A 13 13.07 10.23 7.78
C ILE A 13 12.25 10.30 6.48
N ALA A 14 12.85 10.74 5.38
CA ALA A 14 12.15 10.73 4.09
C ALA A 14 11.82 9.29 3.65
N PHE A 15 12.78 8.36 3.79
CA PHE A 15 12.61 6.98 3.36
C PHE A 15 11.53 6.25 4.16
N ARG A 16 11.46 6.44 5.49
CA ARG A 16 10.42 5.79 6.30
C ARG A 16 9.02 6.28 5.92
N GLU A 17 8.86 7.53 5.51
CA GLU A 17 7.57 8.08 5.06
C GLU A 17 7.11 7.42 3.75
N GLU A 18 8.03 7.21 2.80
CA GLU A 18 7.74 6.44 1.58
C GLU A 18 7.34 4.99 1.91
N CYS A 19 7.99 4.38 2.90
CA CYS A 19 7.64 3.03 3.37
C CYS A 19 6.25 2.97 4.01
N VAL A 20 5.92 3.97 4.85
CA VAL A 20 4.59 4.12 5.45
C VAL A 20 3.53 4.30 4.37
N TRP A 21 3.79 5.16 3.39
CA TRP A 21 2.88 5.37 2.27
C TRP A 21 2.63 4.07 1.49
N ALA A 22 3.69 3.38 1.06
CA ALA A 22 3.58 2.12 0.33
C ALA A 22 2.80 1.06 1.14
N ARG A 23 3.06 0.97 2.46
CA ARG A 23 2.34 0.05 3.33
C ARG A 23 0.87 0.44 3.46
N SER A 24 0.54 1.72 3.59
CA SER A 24 -0.84 2.21 3.70
C SER A 24 -1.68 1.81 2.50
N ILE A 25 -1.14 2.00 1.28
CA ILE A 25 -1.82 1.58 0.04
C ILE A 25 -2.06 0.06 0.02
N ARG A 26 -1.08 -0.75 0.41
CA ARG A 26 -1.25 -2.22 0.51
C ARG A 26 -2.31 -2.60 1.54
N THR A 27 -2.39 -1.88 2.65
CA THR A 27 -3.42 -2.08 3.67
C THR A 27 -4.79 -1.71 3.14
N HIS A 28 -4.95 -0.58 2.43
CA HIS A 28 -6.22 -0.25 1.78
C HIS A 28 -6.68 -1.33 0.81
N PHE A 29 -5.75 -1.85 0.00
CA PHE A 29 -6.02 -2.97 -0.90
C PHE A 29 -6.50 -4.22 -0.15
N ALA A 30 -5.79 -4.62 0.92
CA ALA A 30 -6.19 -5.77 1.74
C ALA A 30 -7.60 -5.58 2.33
N THR A 31 -7.85 -4.39 2.88
CA THR A 31 -9.13 -4.03 3.46
C THR A 31 -10.23 -4.09 2.41
N LEU A 32 -10.04 -3.55 1.21
CA LEU A 32 -11.11 -3.55 0.21
C LEU A 32 -11.32 -4.92 -0.45
N TYR A 33 -10.24 -5.64 -0.81
CA TYR A 33 -10.34 -6.76 -1.75
C TYR A 33 -9.94 -8.13 -1.19
N GLU A 34 -9.19 -8.21 -0.08
CA GLU A 34 -8.73 -9.48 0.50
C GLU A 34 -9.56 -9.93 1.72
N SER A 35 -10.54 -9.13 2.16
CA SER A 35 -11.27 -9.36 3.42
C SER A 35 -12.51 -10.26 3.31
N GLY A 36 -12.61 -11.09 2.26
CA GLY A 36 -13.61 -12.15 2.10
C GLY A 36 -14.73 -11.88 1.08
N GLU A 37 -15.53 -12.93 0.82
CA GLU A 37 -16.56 -12.98 -0.24
C GLU A 37 -17.62 -11.89 -0.09
N ARG A 38 -18.16 -11.72 1.12
CA ARG A 38 -19.22 -10.75 1.40
C ARG A 38 -18.80 -9.31 1.05
N ARG A 39 -17.54 -8.95 1.31
CA ARG A 39 -17.03 -7.62 0.97
C ARG A 39 -16.94 -7.43 -0.54
N ARG A 40 -16.51 -8.45 -1.27
CA ARG A 40 -16.45 -8.40 -2.74
C ARG A 40 -17.84 -8.25 -3.36
N GLN A 41 -18.83 -8.97 -2.82
CA GLN A 41 -20.23 -8.85 -3.23
C GLN A 41 -20.77 -7.44 -2.99
N LEU A 42 -20.55 -6.88 -1.80
CA LEU A 42 -20.94 -5.50 -1.47
C LEU A 42 -20.35 -4.48 -2.46
N LEU A 43 -19.05 -4.55 -2.72
CA LEU A 43 -18.39 -3.62 -3.65
C LEU A 43 -18.92 -3.76 -5.08
N ALA A 44 -19.21 -4.99 -5.51
CA ALA A 44 -19.81 -5.26 -6.81
C ALA A 44 -21.24 -4.71 -6.91
N GLU A 45 -22.06 -4.89 -5.87
CA GLU A 45 -23.43 -4.39 -5.80
C GLU A 45 -23.49 -2.87 -5.82
N VAL A 46 -22.66 -2.21 -4.99
CA VAL A 46 -22.65 -0.75 -4.85
C VAL A 46 -22.13 -0.07 -6.13
N ALA A 47 -20.98 -0.50 -6.65
CA ALA A 47 -20.34 0.15 -7.79
C ALA A 47 -19.30 -0.75 -8.47
N ASN A 48 -19.76 -1.86 -9.08
CA ASN A 48 -18.90 -2.87 -9.72
C ASN A 48 -17.76 -2.29 -10.57
N THR A 49 -18.09 -1.43 -11.54
CA THR A 49 -17.08 -0.89 -12.48
C THR A 49 -16.05 -0.04 -11.75
N PHE A 50 -16.49 0.85 -10.85
CA PHE A 50 -15.60 1.74 -10.12
C PHE A 50 -14.63 0.96 -9.22
N PHE A 51 -15.13 -0.02 -8.45
CA PHE A 51 -14.27 -0.84 -7.59
C PHE A 51 -13.43 -1.84 -8.39
N GLY A 52 -13.89 -2.27 -9.56
CA GLY A 52 -13.08 -3.03 -10.52
C GLY A 52 -11.87 -2.22 -11.02
N ASP A 53 -12.09 -0.98 -11.45
CA ASP A 53 -11.04 -0.09 -11.92
C ASP A 53 -10.06 0.27 -10.78
N LEU A 54 -10.58 0.58 -9.59
CA LEU A 54 -9.77 0.90 -8.42
C LEU A 54 -8.91 -0.29 -7.98
N ASN A 55 -9.43 -1.51 -8.03
CA ASN A 55 -8.67 -2.73 -7.76
C ASN A 55 -7.44 -2.83 -8.68
N ALA A 56 -7.65 -2.70 -10.00
CA ALA A 56 -6.56 -2.75 -10.97
C ALA A 56 -5.50 -1.66 -10.70
N ILE A 57 -5.94 -0.41 -10.49
CA ILE A 57 -5.04 0.72 -10.20
C ILE A 57 -4.21 0.46 -8.94
N LEU A 58 -4.82 -0.08 -7.87
CA LEU A 58 -4.11 -0.34 -6.62
C LEU A 58 -3.07 -1.45 -6.78
N ILE A 59 -3.39 -2.54 -7.49
CA ILE A 59 -2.42 -3.61 -7.78
C ILE A 59 -1.22 -3.04 -8.53
N GLU A 60 -1.47 -2.32 -9.63
CA GLU A 60 -0.39 -1.72 -10.43
C GLU A 60 0.46 -0.76 -9.59
N TYR A 61 -0.17 0.05 -8.75
CA TYR A 61 0.51 1.02 -7.92
C TYR A 61 1.33 0.38 -6.80
N ILE A 62 0.83 -0.68 -6.15
CA ILE A 62 1.57 -1.43 -5.12
C ILE A 62 2.84 -2.03 -5.72
N LEU A 63 2.73 -2.71 -6.87
CA LEU A 63 3.89 -3.29 -7.57
C LEU A 63 4.91 -2.22 -7.94
N LEU A 64 4.43 -1.05 -8.40
CA LEU A 64 5.29 0.08 -8.71
C LEU A 64 6.03 0.60 -7.46
N GLN A 65 5.35 0.71 -6.31
CA GLN A 65 5.97 1.16 -5.07
C GLN A 65 7.04 0.17 -4.57
N GLN A 66 6.75 -1.14 -4.59
CA GLN A 66 7.73 -2.17 -4.27
C GLN A 66 8.98 -2.09 -5.16
N CYS A 67 8.79 -1.76 -6.44
CA CYS A 67 9.90 -1.53 -7.36
C CYS A 67 10.67 -0.24 -7.07
N LYS A 68 10.00 0.88 -6.75
CA LYS A 68 10.66 2.15 -6.43
C LYS A 68 11.52 2.02 -5.18
N LEU A 69 10.98 1.41 -4.12
CA LEU A 69 11.70 1.19 -2.87
C LEU A 69 12.97 0.35 -3.07
N THR A 70 12.99 -0.53 -4.07
CA THR A 70 14.12 -1.43 -4.37
C THR A 70 14.92 -1.04 -5.62
N ASP A 71 14.71 0.17 -6.15
CA ASP A 71 15.47 0.63 -7.31
C ASP A 71 16.96 0.77 -6.99
N PRO A 72 17.84 0.79 -8.03
CA PRO A 72 19.23 1.14 -7.82
C PRO A 72 19.36 2.49 -7.10
N SER A 73 20.48 2.73 -6.41
CA SER A 73 20.69 4.00 -5.69
C SER A 73 20.70 5.23 -6.59
N SER A 74 20.90 5.06 -7.91
CA SER A 74 20.79 6.14 -8.89
C SER A 74 20.21 5.68 -10.24
N SER A 75 19.56 6.60 -10.94
CA SER A 75 19.02 6.40 -12.31
C SER A 75 19.81 7.15 -13.38
N GLY A 76 21.04 7.59 -13.07
CA GLY A 76 21.89 8.38 -13.96
C GLY A 76 22.84 9.30 -13.20
N LYS A 77 23.64 10.08 -13.92
CA LYS A 77 24.84 10.78 -13.41
C LYS A 77 24.58 11.74 -12.23
N HIS A 78 23.34 12.19 -12.00
CA HIS A 78 22.95 13.12 -10.93
C HIS A 78 21.53 12.86 -10.38
N LYS A 79 21.02 11.64 -10.49
CA LYS A 79 19.66 11.29 -10.03
C LYS A 79 19.73 10.20 -9.00
N GLU A 80 19.79 10.60 -7.73
CA GLU A 80 19.72 9.69 -6.59
C GLU A 80 18.26 9.23 -6.41
N ASN A 81 18.08 7.93 -6.15
CA ASN A 81 16.76 7.37 -5.88
C ASN A 81 16.67 7.05 -4.40
N LEU A 82 15.66 7.58 -3.72
CA LEU A 82 15.34 7.23 -2.34
C LEU A 82 14.84 5.78 -2.26
N SER A 83 15.79 4.86 -2.11
CA SER A 83 15.62 3.41 -2.24
C SER A 83 16.47 2.69 -1.19
N THR A 84 16.15 1.43 -0.91
CA THR A 84 16.94 0.59 0.01
C THR A 84 18.41 0.52 -0.39
N ASN A 85 18.71 0.52 -1.70
CA ASN A 85 20.07 0.52 -2.21
C ASN A 85 20.79 1.86 -1.98
N TYR A 86 20.08 2.99 -1.99
CA TYR A 86 20.65 4.27 -1.57
C TYR A 86 20.89 4.30 -0.07
N ILE A 87 19.93 3.85 0.74
CA ILE A 87 20.09 3.75 2.20
C ILE A 87 21.32 2.91 2.56
N LEU A 88 21.57 1.78 1.88
CA LEU A 88 22.76 0.96 2.08
C LEU A 88 24.09 1.65 1.75
N SER A 89 24.08 2.73 0.99
CA SER A 89 25.28 3.48 0.61
C SER A 89 25.70 4.51 1.65
N LEU A 90 24.83 4.80 2.63
CA LEU A 90 25.14 5.68 3.76
C LEU A 90 26.14 4.99 4.70
N ASP A 91 26.78 5.80 5.56
CA ASP A 91 27.68 5.29 6.59
C ASP A 91 26.89 4.70 7.77
N TRP A 92 27.22 3.47 8.16
CA TRP A 92 26.51 2.68 9.17
C TRP A 92 27.49 1.94 10.07
N HIS A 93 27.10 1.72 11.32
CA HIS A 93 27.82 0.77 12.17
C HIS A 93 27.87 -0.62 11.49
N PRO A 94 28.99 -1.36 11.55
CA PRO A 94 29.15 -2.63 10.82
C PRO A 94 28.03 -3.65 11.07
N GLU A 95 27.53 -3.72 12.30
CA GLU A 95 26.43 -4.62 12.65
C GLU A 95 25.11 -4.20 11.99
N THR A 96 24.77 -2.91 12.00
CA THR A 96 23.58 -2.37 11.34
C THR A 96 23.68 -2.54 9.83
N ALA A 97 24.86 -2.26 9.26
CA ALA A 97 25.12 -2.49 7.84
C ALA A 97 24.87 -3.95 7.43
N ALA A 98 25.27 -4.92 8.27
CA ALA A 98 25.01 -6.33 8.03
C ALA A 98 23.51 -6.66 8.07
N ARG A 99 22.76 -6.15 9.06
CA ARG A 99 21.32 -6.37 9.19
C ARG A 99 20.53 -5.71 8.05
N LEU A 100 20.92 -4.50 7.64
CA LEU A 100 20.33 -3.83 6.47
C LEU A 100 20.59 -4.61 5.18
N LYS A 101 21.80 -5.15 4.99
CA LYS A 101 22.13 -5.98 3.81
C LYS A 101 21.31 -7.26 3.76
N ASP A 102 21.14 -7.95 4.89
CA ASP A 102 20.31 -9.16 5.00
C ASP A 102 18.84 -8.88 4.62
N ALA A 103 18.26 -7.84 5.21
CA ALA A 103 16.89 -7.44 4.91
C ALA A 103 16.75 -7.01 3.44
N ASN A 104 17.69 -6.23 2.90
CA ASN A 104 17.67 -5.83 1.50
C ASN A 104 17.81 -7.01 0.55
N ALA A 105 18.64 -8.01 0.86
CA ALA A 105 18.78 -9.20 0.03
C ALA A 105 17.42 -9.92 -0.15
N THR A 106 16.61 -9.98 0.91
CA THR A 106 15.25 -10.54 0.83
C THR A 106 14.34 -9.72 -0.09
N MET A 107 14.33 -8.38 0.06
CA MET A 107 13.56 -7.50 -0.83
C MET A 107 14.02 -7.57 -2.29
N MET A 108 15.33 -7.69 -2.52
CA MET A 108 15.90 -7.80 -3.87
C MET A 108 15.59 -9.14 -4.54
N ARG A 109 15.44 -10.24 -3.78
CA ARG A 109 14.91 -11.51 -4.33
C ARG A 109 13.49 -11.32 -4.84
N PHE A 110 12.61 -10.70 -4.04
CA PHE A 110 11.25 -10.40 -4.45
C PHE A 110 11.20 -9.47 -5.66
N ARG A 111 12.06 -8.45 -5.71
CA ARG A 111 12.17 -7.53 -6.86
C ARG A 111 12.30 -8.26 -8.20
N THR A 112 13.04 -9.37 -8.26
CA THR A 112 13.21 -10.14 -9.50
C THR A 112 11.88 -10.67 -10.08
N LYS A 113 10.86 -10.84 -9.23
CA LYS A 113 9.51 -11.30 -9.61
C LYS A 113 8.62 -10.19 -10.16
N VAL A 114 8.87 -8.94 -9.74
CA VAL A 114 7.99 -7.78 -10.03
C VAL A 114 8.62 -6.76 -10.98
N VAL A 115 9.94 -6.80 -11.21
CA VAL A 115 10.62 -5.84 -12.09
C VAL A 115 10.12 -5.88 -13.53
N ASP A 116 9.76 -7.07 -14.02
CA ASP A 116 9.18 -7.23 -15.35
C ASP A 116 7.74 -6.72 -15.41
N ALA A 117 6.98 -6.86 -14.32
CA ALA A 117 5.67 -6.25 -14.20
C ALA A 117 5.79 -4.72 -14.30
N ARG A 118 6.72 -4.09 -13.58
CA ARG A 118 6.99 -2.64 -13.73
C ARG A 118 7.32 -2.25 -15.17
N ARG A 119 8.20 -3.00 -15.85
CA ARG A 119 8.56 -2.70 -17.25
C ARG A 119 7.33 -2.71 -18.15
N LYS A 120 6.43 -3.69 -17.98
CA LYS A 120 5.19 -3.81 -18.75
C LYS A 120 4.14 -2.77 -18.37
N LEU A 121 4.08 -2.37 -17.10
CA LEU A 121 3.17 -1.33 -16.60
C LEU A 121 3.59 0.07 -17.06
N VAL A 122 4.89 0.36 -17.03
CA VAL A 122 5.45 1.68 -17.41
C VAL A 122 5.59 1.82 -18.93
N ALA A 123 5.92 0.74 -19.65
CA ALA A 123 5.96 0.75 -21.11
C ALA A 123 4.55 0.61 -21.67
N HIS A 124 3.88 1.75 -21.89
CA HIS A 124 2.64 1.94 -22.65
C HIS A 124 1.86 0.66 -23.00
N SER A 125 0.95 0.25 -22.10
CA SER A 125 -0.21 -0.59 -22.43
C SER A 125 0.12 -1.78 -23.37
N ASP A 126 1.06 -2.64 -22.97
CA ASP A 126 1.28 -3.89 -23.67
C ASP A 126 -0.07 -4.63 -23.79
N LEU A 127 -0.57 -4.76 -25.02
CA LEU A 127 -1.91 -5.25 -25.33
C LEU A 127 -2.14 -6.64 -24.72
N LYS A 128 -1.10 -7.47 -24.70
CA LYS A 128 -1.13 -8.84 -24.15
C LYS A 128 -1.21 -8.85 -22.62
N THR A 129 -0.55 -7.90 -21.95
CA THR A 129 -0.62 -7.72 -20.49
C THR A 129 -1.96 -7.10 -20.06
N ARG A 130 -2.52 -6.16 -20.84
CA ARG A 130 -3.88 -5.62 -20.63
C ARG A 130 -4.98 -6.67 -20.77
N MET A 131 -4.80 -7.63 -21.69
CA MET A 131 -5.74 -8.74 -21.88
C MET A 131 -5.58 -9.87 -20.84
N SER A 132 -4.56 -9.81 -19.99
CA SER A 132 -4.30 -10.78 -18.93
C SER A 132 -3.82 -10.06 -17.66
N LEU A 133 -4.77 -9.45 -16.94
CA LEU A 133 -4.54 -8.88 -15.60
C LEU A 133 -3.89 -9.91 -14.63
N ALA A 134 -4.05 -11.20 -14.92
CA ALA A 134 -3.50 -12.33 -14.16
C ALA A 134 -1.96 -12.49 -14.23
N ALA A 135 -1.25 -11.73 -15.06
CA ALA A 135 0.19 -11.92 -15.31
C ALA A 135 1.11 -10.82 -14.76
N LEU A 136 0.63 -9.95 -13.87
CA LEU A 136 1.42 -8.90 -13.23
C LEU A 136 2.10 -9.41 -11.95
N GLY A 137 3.16 -10.19 -12.12
CA GLY A 137 4.00 -10.70 -11.03
C GLY A 137 3.65 -12.13 -10.64
N ALA A 138 4.53 -13.07 -11.00
CA ALA A 138 4.42 -14.46 -10.57
C ALA A 138 5.09 -14.60 -9.19
N PHE A 139 4.35 -14.25 -8.14
CA PHE A 139 4.78 -14.45 -6.76
C PHE A 139 3.63 -14.98 -5.89
N THR A 140 3.96 -15.68 -4.80
CA THR A 140 2.98 -16.18 -3.84
C THR A 140 2.69 -15.14 -2.74
N GLU A 141 1.59 -15.32 -2.00
CA GLU A 141 1.27 -14.48 -0.85
C GLU A 141 2.40 -14.48 0.19
N GLU A 142 3.07 -15.63 0.40
CA GLU A 142 4.20 -15.75 1.32
C GLU A 142 5.44 -14.99 0.83
N GLU A 143 5.70 -14.96 -0.47
CA GLU A 143 6.78 -14.17 -1.05
C GLU A 143 6.53 -12.68 -0.87
N GLU A 144 5.28 -12.22 -1.03
CA GLU A 144 4.91 -10.83 -0.78
C GLU A 144 4.98 -10.47 0.72
N ALA A 145 4.46 -11.34 1.59
CA ALA A 145 4.55 -11.17 3.03
C ALA A 145 6.02 -11.05 3.49
N SER A 146 6.89 -11.90 2.94
CA SER A 146 8.34 -11.87 3.20
C SER A 146 8.97 -10.54 2.79
N PHE A 147 8.53 -9.93 1.68
CA PHE A 147 8.97 -8.60 1.28
C PHE A 147 8.59 -7.55 2.33
N TRP A 148 7.33 -7.52 2.77
CA TRP A 148 6.84 -6.54 3.74
C TRP A 148 7.50 -6.70 5.12
N THR A 149 7.71 -7.94 5.57
CA THR A 149 8.47 -8.22 6.81
C THR A 149 9.92 -7.76 6.70
N ALA A 150 10.57 -7.98 5.55
CA ALA A 150 11.93 -7.50 5.32
C ALA A 150 12.01 -5.97 5.28
N LEU A 151 11.03 -5.30 4.68
CA LEU A 151 10.95 -3.84 4.66
C LEU A 151 10.79 -3.27 6.08
N GLN A 152 9.91 -3.84 6.89
CA GLN A 152 9.73 -3.44 8.30
C GLN A 152 11.05 -3.58 9.09
N ARG A 153 11.72 -4.73 8.98
CA ARG A 153 13.04 -4.94 9.59
C ARG A 153 14.06 -3.91 9.10
N PHE A 154 14.12 -3.66 7.80
CA PHE A 154 15.06 -2.70 7.22
C PHE A 154 14.86 -1.29 7.77
N VAL A 155 13.62 -0.80 7.80
CA VAL A 155 13.29 0.53 8.31
C VAL A 155 13.56 0.62 9.81
N HIS A 156 13.22 -0.41 10.57
CA HIS A 156 13.49 -0.46 12.01
C HIS A 156 14.98 -0.29 12.32
N GLU A 157 15.85 -1.01 11.60
CA GLU A 157 17.31 -0.94 11.78
C GLU A 157 17.88 0.43 11.37
N ALA A 158 17.50 0.94 10.19
CA ALA A 158 17.98 2.24 9.70
C ALA A 158 17.53 3.38 10.62
N HIS A 159 16.27 3.34 11.06
CA HIS A 159 15.72 4.34 11.97
C HIS A 159 16.38 4.27 13.35
N GLY A 160 16.57 3.07 13.89
CA GLY A 160 17.18 2.85 15.20
C GLY A 160 18.55 3.49 15.33
N GLU A 161 19.39 3.38 14.30
CA GLU A 161 20.72 4.01 14.31
C GLU A 161 20.72 5.49 13.91
N ALA A 162 19.97 5.88 12.87
CA ALA A 162 20.07 7.24 12.33
C ALA A 162 19.22 8.28 13.09
N VAL A 163 18.09 7.87 13.65
CA VAL A 163 17.11 8.76 14.28
C VAL A 163 16.94 8.44 15.76
N GLY A 164 17.00 7.15 16.11
CA GLY A 164 16.78 6.64 17.46
C GLY A 164 15.40 6.00 17.64
N GLY A 165 15.37 4.87 18.34
CA GLY A 165 14.17 4.13 18.69
C GLY A 165 13.60 3.27 17.55
N PRO A 166 12.74 2.29 17.90
CA PRO A 166 12.08 1.44 16.92
C PRO A 166 11.10 2.25 16.05
N PHE A 167 10.92 1.85 14.80
CA PHE A 167 9.92 2.44 13.92
C PHE A 167 9.07 1.36 13.27
N GLU A 168 7.74 1.53 13.32
CA GLU A 168 6.76 0.60 12.77
C GLU A 168 6.07 1.23 11.57
N ILE A 169 6.29 0.69 10.37
CA ILE A 169 5.68 1.20 9.12
C ILE A 169 4.15 1.03 9.10
N CYS A 170 3.62 0.18 9.97
CA CYS A 170 2.18 -0.05 10.13
C CYS A 170 1.51 0.94 11.10
N ALA A 171 2.27 1.69 11.90
CA ALA A 171 1.71 2.49 13.00
C ALA A 171 0.91 3.72 12.53
N ALA A 172 1.04 4.13 11.27
CA ALA A 172 0.36 5.32 10.74
C ALA A 172 -1.13 5.12 10.44
N MET A 173 -1.69 3.92 10.64
CA MET A 173 -3.06 3.58 10.26
C MET A 173 -3.79 2.80 11.37
N PRO A 174 -4.21 3.44 12.48
CA PRO A 174 -5.12 2.82 13.43
C PRO A 174 -6.51 2.68 12.77
N ASP A 175 -6.90 1.45 12.43
CA ASP A 175 -8.23 1.01 11.96
C ASP A 175 -8.95 1.84 10.87
N GLY A 176 -8.17 2.61 10.10
CA GLY A 176 -8.24 2.85 8.66
C GLY A 176 -9.53 3.39 8.05
N ASP A 177 -9.45 4.56 7.41
CA ASP A 177 -10.52 5.19 6.62
C ASP A 177 -11.19 4.24 5.60
N ALA A 178 -10.48 3.24 5.07
CA ALA A 178 -11.05 2.21 4.21
C ALA A 178 -12.05 1.30 4.95
N GLY A 179 -11.81 1.00 6.22
CA GLY A 179 -12.75 0.29 7.09
C GLY A 179 -14.00 1.13 7.35
N SER A 180 -13.84 2.43 7.62
CA SER A 180 -14.96 3.36 7.76
C SER A 180 -15.79 3.46 6.48
N LEU A 181 -15.14 3.52 5.30
CA LEU A 181 -15.83 3.48 4.01
C LEU A 181 -16.68 2.22 3.87
N ILE A 182 -16.10 1.04 4.13
CA ILE A 182 -16.83 -0.23 4.05
C ILE A 182 -18.02 -0.23 5.01
N HIS A 183 -17.83 0.25 6.23
CA HIS A 183 -18.91 0.34 7.22
C HIS A 183 -20.06 1.21 6.70
N SER A 184 -19.76 2.40 6.17
CA SER A 184 -20.78 3.29 5.59
C SER A 184 -21.48 2.70 4.38
N LEU A 185 -20.79 1.92 3.54
CA LEU A 185 -21.41 1.23 2.41
C LEU A 185 -22.38 0.14 2.87
N ILE A 186 -22.03 -0.62 3.91
CA ILE A 186 -22.93 -1.62 4.50
C ILE A 186 -24.19 -0.94 5.03
N GLU A 187 -24.04 0.12 5.82
CA GLU A 187 -25.18 0.85 6.38
C GLU A 187 -26.09 1.43 5.29
N ALA A 188 -25.53 1.90 4.18
CA ALA A 188 -26.29 2.43 3.06
C ALA A 188 -27.12 1.35 2.34
N VAL A 189 -26.54 0.17 2.11
CA VAL A 189 -27.26 -0.96 1.49
C VAL A 189 -28.35 -1.48 2.42
N ASP A 190 -28.04 -1.69 3.71
CA ASP A 190 -29.01 -2.12 4.71
C ASP A 190 -30.19 -1.13 4.82
N TYR A 191 -29.93 0.19 4.71
CA TYR A 191 -30.97 1.20 4.69
C TYR A 191 -31.85 1.13 3.43
N SER A 192 -31.25 0.97 2.25
CA SER A 192 -32.00 0.83 1.00
C SER A 192 -32.92 -0.40 1.03
N ASP A 193 -32.42 -1.55 1.50
CA ASP A 193 -33.21 -2.77 1.64
C ASP A 193 -34.42 -2.58 2.56
N LEU A 194 -34.23 -1.87 3.68
CA LEU A 194 -35.33 -1.54 4.61
C LEU A 194 -36.34 -0.56 4.01
N ALA A 195 -35.89 0.37 3.16
CA ALA A 195 -36.76 1.34 2.51
C ALA A 195 -37.59 0.73 1.37
N GLU A 196 -37.05 -0.28 0.68
CA GLU A 196 -37.68 -0.97 -0.44
C GLU A 196 -38.65 -2.09 -0.02
N GLN A 197 -38.53 -2.64 1.19
CA GLN A 197 -39.53 -3.57 1.73
C GLN A 197 -40.89 -2.86 1.94
N GLU A 198 -41.94 -3.38 1.28
CA GLU A 198 -43.31 -2.81 1.25
C GLU A 198 -43.96 -2.61 2.65
N ASP A 199 -43.37 -3.16 3.71
CA ASP A 199 -43.75 -2.95 5.12
C ASP A 199 -42.80 -1.97 5.86
N GLY A 200 -42.30 -0.94 5.18
CA GLY A 200 -41.57 0.21 5.75
C GLY A 200 -42.40 1.09 6.70
N PHE A 201 -43.14 0.48 7.63
CA PHE A 201 -43.97 1.12 8.66
C PHE A 201 -43.16 2.09 9.53
N LEU A 202 -41.86 1.83 9.73
CA LEU A 202 -40.96 2.69 10.51
C LEU A 202 -40.42 3.89 9.72
N VAL A 203 -40.07 3.72 8.44
CA VAL A 203 -39.51 4.79 7.60
C VAL A 203 -40.57 5.86 7.28
N ARG A 204 -41.81 5.44 6.95
CA ARG A 204 -42.93 6.36 6.68
C ARG A 204 -43.30 7.27 7.86
N ARG A 205 -42.97 6.88 9.10
CA ARG A 205 -43.31 7.63 10.32
C ARG A 205 -42.25 8.66 10.73
N TYR A 206 -41.02 8.51 10.24
CA TYR A 206 -39.94 9.46 10.48
C TYR A 206 -39.81 10.49 9.36
N ASP A 207 -40.08 10.13 8.10
CA ASP A 207 -40.00 11.06 6.98
C ASP A 207 -41.06 12.18 7.05
N LYS A 208 -42.27 11.86 7.52
CA LYS A 208 -43.32 12.88 7.73
C LYS A 208 -42.96 13.95 8.77
N ARG A 209 -42.05 13.68 9.71
CA ARG A 209 -41.69 14.66 10.76
C ARG A 209 -40.54 15.59 10.39
N ARG A 210 -39.81 15.32 9.29
CA ARG A 210 -38.65 16.14 8.90
C ARG A 210 -38.99 17.26 7.91
N TYR A 211 -40.14 17.19 7.22
CA TYR A 211 -40.57 18.20 6.23
C TYR A 211 -41.83 19.00 6.62
N GLU A 212 -42.45 18.76 7.78
CA GLU A 212 -43.61 19.54 8.27
C GLU A 212 -43.25 20.75 9.15
N LYS A 213 -41.97 21.14 9.22
CA LYS A 213 -41.52 22.37 9.90
C LYS A 213 -40.54 23.19 9.04
N ALA A 214 -40.96 23.49 7.82
CA ALA A 214 -40.44 24.61 7.03
C ALA A 214 -41.60 25.61 6.80
#